data_AF-A0A920K8E6-F1
#
_entry.id   AF-A0A920K8E6-F1
#
_cell.length_a   1.000
_cell.length_b   1.000
_cell.length_c   1.000
_cell.angle_alpha   90.00
_cell.angle_beta   90.00
_cell.angle_gamma   90.00
#
_symmetry.space_group_name_H-M   'P 1'
#
loop_
_entity.id
_entity.type
_entity.pdbx_description
1 polymer ?
#
loop_
_entity_poly.entity_id
_entity_poly.type
_entity_poly.pdbx_seq_one_letter_code
_entity_poly.pdbx_strand_id
1 'polypeptide(L)'
;MKPKAMPHCPMFSSGPCAKRPGWSTSVLEPAIIGRSHRSTPAKAKLKLLIDKTSSVLKLPSDYKMGIVPASDTGAFEMGMWSLLGARSVDILVWESFSSDWANDIVNELRLPRLPGPKG
;
A
#
# COMPACT_ATOMS: atom_id res chain seq x y z
N MET A 1 17.51 33.56 0.09
CA MET A 1 18.87 33.27 0.57
C MET A 1 19.38 32.04 -0.16
N LYS A 2 20.59 32.05 -0.75
CA LYS A 2 21.17 30.86 -1.40
C LYS A 2 21.81 29.97 -0.34
N PRO A 3 21.54 28.66 -0.30
CA PRO A 3 22.11 27.77 0.71
C PRO A 3 23.63 27.69 0.56
N LYS A 4 24.35 27.69 1.69
CA LYS A 4 25.83 27.56 1.73
C LYS A 4 26.32 26.16 1.38
N ALA A 5 25.45 25.16 1.54
CA ALA A 5 25.70 23.77 1.20
C ALA A 5 24.55 23.25 0.34
N MET A 6 24.88 22.56 -0.74
CA MET A 6 23.89 21.89 -1.58
C MET A 6 23.60 20.48 -1.05
N PRO A 7 22.35 19.98 -1.21
CA PRO A 7 22.04 18.60 -0.90
C PRO A 7 22.84 17.65 -1.80
N HIS A 8 23.33 16.55 -1.25
CA HIS A 8 24.03 15.51 -2.02
C HIS A 8 23.12 14.88 -3.10
N CYS A 9 21.81 14.84 -2.85
CA CYS A 9 20.80 14.38 -3.80
C CYS A 9 19.64 15.38 -3.81
N PRO A 10 19.43 16.13 -4.90
CA PRO A 10 18.35 17.13 -4.99
C PRO A 10 17.00 16.55 -5.44
N MET A 11 16.76 15.25 -5.23
CA MET A 11 15.55 14.55 -5.65
C MET A 11 14.56 14.49 -4.48
N PHE A 12 13.63 15.46 -4.42
CA PHE A 12 12.71 15.68 -3.29
C PHE A 12 11.26 15.21 -3.52
N SER A 13 11.03 14.35 -4.51
CA SER A 13 9.69 13.81 -4.77
C SER A 13 9.23 12.89 -3.63
N SER A 14 7.91 12.85 -3.41
CA SER A 14 7.25 11.96 -2.44
C SER A 14 6.80 10.62 -3.06
N GLY A 15 7.04 10.42 -4.36
CA GLY A 15 6.76 9.17 -5.05
C GLY A 15 6.80 9.31 -6.58
N PRO A 16 7.58 8.47 -7.31
CA PRO A 16 8.73 7.70 -6.83
C PRO A 16 9.82 8.62 -6.23
N CYS A 17 10.53 8.16 -5.19
CA CYS A 17 11.57 8.93 -4.48
C CYS A 17 12.99 8.43 -4.79
N ALA A 18 14.00 9.21 -4.38
CA ALA A 18 15.40 8.79 -4.43
C ALA A 18 15.61 7.43 -3.75
N LYS A 19 16.38 6.55 -4.39
CA LYS A 19 16.81 5.28 -3.78
C LYS A 19 17.89 5.54 -2.73
N ARG A 20 18.11 4.57 -1.84
CA ARG A 20 19.17 4.62 -0.81
C ARG A 20 20.55 4.90 -1.44
N PRO A 21 21.47 5.57 -0.74
CA PRO A 21 22.85 5.74 -1.21
C PRO A 21 23.51 4.41 -1.62
N GLY A 22 24.29 4.41 -2.70
CA GLY A 22 24.95 3.21 -3.23
C GLY A 22 24.01 2.22 -3.93
N TRP A 23 22.76 2.59 -4.21
CA TRP A 23 21.86 1.75 -5.02
C TRP A 23 22.38 1.63 -6.47
N SER A 24 22.30 0.42 -7.02
CA SER A 24 22.55 0.14 -8.43
C SER A 24 21.61 -0.95 -8.93
N THR A 25 21.51 -1.12 -10.25
CA THR A 25 20.67 -2.14 -10.88
C THR A 25 21.16 -3.57 -10.63
N SER A 26 22.39 -3.78 -10.14
CA SER A 26 22.92 -5.12 -9.86
C SER A 26 22.12 -5.88 -8.80
N VAL A 27 21.38 -5.16 -7.94
CA VAL A 27 20.45 -5.78 -6.98
C VAL A 27 19.29 -6.52 -7.65
N LEU A 28 19.04 -6.25 -8.94
CA LEU A 28 17.98 -6.85 -9.73
C LEU A 28 18.45 -8.08 -10.51
N GLU A 29 19.75 -8.37 -10.59
CA GLU A 29 20.30 -9.57 -11.26
C GLU A 29 19.62 -10.89 -10.83
N PRO A 30 19.35 -11.14 -9.53
CA PRO A 30 18.68 -12.37 -9.14
C PRO A 30 17.16 -12.34 -9.40
N ALA A 31 16.60 -11.32 -10.08
CA ALA A 31 15.17 -11.22 -10.32
C ALA A 31 14.65 -12.41 -11.14
N ILE A 32 13.42 -12.84 -10.83
CA ILE A 32 12.77 -13.93 -11.55
C ILE A 32 11.93 -13.30 -12.64
N ILE A 33 12.55 -13.13 -13.82
CA ILE A 33 11.92 -12.58 -15.02
C ILE A 33 11.56 -13.71 -15.99
N GLY A 34 10.52 -13.50 -16.81
CA GLY A 34 10.12 -14.45 -17.86
C GLY A 34 9.63 -15.83 -17.37
N ARG A 35 9.30 -15.98 -16.08
CA ARG A 35 8.78 -17.24 -15.52
C ARG A 35 7.40 -17.04 -14.91
N SER A 36 6.66 -18.14 -14.78
CA SER A 36 5.39 -18.15 -14.07
C SER A 36 5.57 -17.74 -12.60
N HIS A 37 4.71 -16.82 -12.14
CA HIS A 37 4.61 -16.45 -10.72
C HIS A 37 4.23 -17.63 -9.81
N ARG A 38 3.67 -18.71 -10.39
CA ARG A 38 3.33 -19.96 -9.66
C ARG A 38 4.53 -20.89 -9.47
N SER A 39 5.67 -20.60 -10.10
CA SER A 39 6.88 -21.41 -9.98
C SER A 39 7.41 -21.43 -8.54
N THR A 40 8.03 -22.54 -8.15
CA THR A 40 8.68 -22.69 -6.84
C THR A 40 9.62 -21.52 -6.49
N PRO A 41 10.54 -21.07 -7.38
CA PRO A 41 11.41 -19.95 -7.05
C PRO A 41 10.64 -18.62 -6.87
N ALA A 42 9.58 -18.36 -7.65
CA ALA A 42 8.78 -17.15 -7.52
C ALA A 42 8.00 -17.13 -6.18
N LYS A 43 7.36 -18.25 -5.83
CA LYS A 43 6.67 -18.41 -4.54
C LYS A 43 7.63 -18.25 -3.37
N ALA A 44 8.84 -18.81 -3.46
CA ALA A 44 9.86 -18.67 -2.42
C ALA A 44 10.27 -17.20 -2.21
N LYS A 45 10.44 -16.42 -3.29
CA LYS A 45 10.74 -14.98 -3.18
C LYS A 45 9.59 -14.18 -2.57
N LEU A 46 8.35 -14.45 -2.95
CA LEU A 46 7.18 -13.80 -2.36
C LEU A 46 7.06 -14.13 -0.87
N LYS A 47 7.25 -15.39 -0.49
CA LYS A 47 7.27 -15.80 0.92
C LYS A 47 8.36 -15.06 1.70
N LEU A 48 9.58 -15.00 1.17
CA LEU A 48 10.68 -14.27 1.81
C LEU A 48 10.34 -12.79 2.04
N LEU A 49 9.70 -12.14 1.08
CA LEU A 49 9.25 -10.74 1.22
C LEU A 49 8.17 -10.61 2.30
N ILE A 50 7.17 -11.50 2.30
CA ILE A 50 6.10 -11.55 3.30
C ILE A 50 6.69 -11.72 4.71
N ASP A 51 7.59 -12.69 4.89
CA ASP A 51 8.21 -12.98 6.19
C ASP A 51 9.03 -11.78 6.69
N LYS A 52 9.86 -11.19 5.81
CA LYS A 52 10.70 -10.04 6.16
C LYS A 52 9.88 -8.82 6.53
N THR A 53 8.88 -8.48 5.73
CA THR A 53 8.05 -7.30 6.00
C THR A 53 7.21 -7.51 7.26
N SER A 54 6.67 -8.72 7.47
CA SER A 54 5.95 -9.05 8.72
C SER A 54 6.85 -8.88 9.95
N SER A 55 8.12 -9.29 9.85
CA SER A 55 9.11 -9.10 10.92
C SER A 55 9.45 -7.62 11.15
N VAL A 56 9.64 -6.83 10.09
CA VAL A 56 9.94 -5.39 10.19
C VAL A 56 8.78 -4.63 10.83
N LEU A 57 7.54 -4.95 10.43
CA LEU A 57 6.33 -4.33 10.97
C LEU A 57 5.92 -4.90 12.33
N LYS A 58 6.56 -5.98 12.80
CA LYS A 58 6.21 -6.71 14.02
C LYS A 58 4.73 -7.09 14.06
N LEU A 59 4.23 -7.67 12.96
CA LEU A 59 2.83 -8.08 12.87
C LEU A 59 2.51 -9.15 13.94
N PRO A 60 1.32 -9.08 14.57
CA PRO A 60 0.85 -10.14 15.46
C PRO A 60 0.79 -11.50 14.73
N SER A 61 0.96 -12.59 15.48
CA SER A 61 1.07 -13.94 14.91
C SER A 61 -0.18 -14.42 14.18
N ASP A 62 -1.34 -13.88 14.54
CA ASP A 62 -2.65 -14.14 13.96
C ASP A 62 -2.95 -13.26 12.72
N TYR A 63 -2.08 -12.29 12.41
CA TYR A 63 -2.25 -11.42 11.24
C TYR A 63 -1.61 -12.06 10.01
N LYS A 64 -2.17 -11.73 8.83
CA LYS A 64 -1.63 -12.15 7.53
C LYS A 64 -1.23 -10.93 6.72
N MET A 65 -0.10 -11.03 6.02
CA MET A 65 0.34 -10.01 5.08
C MET A 65 0.01 -10.46 3.65
N GLY A 66 -0.77 -9.66 2.94
CA GLY A 66 -1.03 -9.80 1.51
C GLY A 66 -0.10 -8.93 0.67
N ILE A 67 0.25 -9.40 -0.52
CA ILE A 67 0.87 -8.57 -1.57
C ILE A 67 -0.15 -8.48 -2.71
N VAL A 68 -0.54 -7.26 -3.06
CA VAL A 68 -1.54 -6.99 -4.09
C VAL A 68 -1.02 -6.03 -5.14
N PRO A 69 -1.51 -6.11 -6.38
CA PRO A 69 -1.18 -5.14 -7.42
C PRO A 69 -1.89 -3.81 -7.18
N ALA A 70 -1.62 -2.83 -8.05
CA ALA A 70 -2.30 -1.53 -8.11
C ALA A 70 -2.02 -0.57 -6.94
N SER A 71 -0.81 -0.63 -6.37
CA SER A 71 -0.28 0.30 -5.35
C SER A 71 -1.15 0.40 -4.09
N ASP A 72 -0.93 1.45 -3.30
CA ASP A 72 -1.69 1.73 -2.10
C ASP A 72 -3.18 1.97 -2.41
N THR A 73 -3.50 2.57 -3.58
CA THR A 73 -4.88 2.75 -4.03
C THR A 73 -5.59 1.41 -4.14
N GLY A 74 -5.03 0.45 -4.88
CA GLY A 74 -5.63 -0.88 -5.04
C GLY A 74 -5.73 -1.67 -3.74
N ALA A 75 -4.76 -1.51 -2.83
CA ALA A 75 -4.81 -2.11 -1.50
C ALA A 75 -5.95 -1.53 -0.65
N PHE A 76 -6.11 -0.19 -0.65
CA PHE A 76 -7.19 0.49 0.07
C PHE A 76 -8.55 0.15 -0.52
N GLU A 77 -8.70 0.23 -1.84
CA GLU A 77 -9.92 -0.18 -2.54
C GLU A 77 -10.29 -1.62 -2.17
N MET A 78 -9.38 -2.59 -2.36
CA MET A 78 -9.66 -3.98 -2.00
C MET A 78 -10.15 -4.13 -0.55
N GLY A 79 -9.56 -3.38 0.39
CA GLY A 79 -10.01 -3.32 1.77
C GLY A 79 -11.43 -2.76 1.90
N MET A 80 -11.70 -1.58 1.34
CA MET A 80 -13.01 -0.93 1.41
C MET A 80 -14.12 -1.80 0.82
N TRP A 81 -13.90 -2.33 -0.38
CA TRP A 81 -14.87 -3.18 -1.08
C TRP A 81 -15.13 -4.53 -0.39
N SER A 82 -14.18 -5.01 0.41
CA SER A 82 -14.32 -6.31 1.11
C SER A 82 -14.85 -6.18 2.54
N LEU A 83 -14.64 -5.03 3.20
CA LEU A 83 -14.86 -4.87 4.63
C LEU A 83 -16.03 -3.94 4.99
N LEU A 84 -16.41 -3.03 4.10
CA LEU A 84 -17.49 -2.07 4.38
C LEU A 84 -18.87 -2.63 4.01
N GLY A 85 -19.92 -2.02 4.58
CA GLY A 85 -21.33 -2.30 4.23
C GLY A 85 -22.11 -3.12 5.27
N ALA A 86 -21.44 -3.91 6.10
CA ALA A 86 -22.12 -4.65 7.18
C ALA A 86 -22.52 -3.75 8.37
N ARG A 87 -21.84 -2.62 8.56
CA ARG A 87 -22.06 -1.65 9.64
C ARG A 87 -21.92 -0.23 9.11
N SER A 88 -22.52 0.73 9.81
CA SER A 88 -22.27 2.15 9.58
C SER A 88 -20.80 2.47 9.84
N VAL A 89 -20.23 3.39 9.07
CA VAL A 89 -18.84 3.82 9.21
C VAL A 89 -18.76 5.34 9.24
N ASP A 90 -17.86 5.85 10.07
CA ASP A 90 -17.47 7.25 10.08
C ASP A 90 -16.23 7.42 9.21
N ILE A 91 -16.23 8.42 8.33
CA ILE A 91 -15.14 8.72 7.41
C ILE A 91 -14.55 10.06 7.80
N LEU A 92 -13.26 10.09 8.13
CA LEU A 92 -12.56 11.30 8.51
C LEU A 92 -11.60 11.71 7.39
N VAL A 93 -11.72 12.96 6.92
CA VAL A 93 -11.04 13.47 5.72
C VAL A 93 -10.19 14.69 6.08
N TRP A 94 -8.88 14.63 5.79
CA TRP A 94 -7.94 15.71 6.09
C TRP A 94 -6.96 16.03 4.95
N GLU A 95 -6.91 15.19 3.92
CA GLU A 95 -6.01 15.35 2.78
C GLU A 95 -6.61 14.70 1.52
N SER A 96 -5.96 14.89 0.38
CA SER A 96 -6.48 14.49 -0.95
C SER A 96 -6.85 13.00 -1.07
N PHE A 97 -6.01 12.07 -0.60
CA PHE A 97 -6.28 10.63 -0.70
C PHE A 97 -7.50 10.23 0.11
N SER A 98 -7.60 10.70 1.35
CA SER A 98 -8.78 10.48 2.21
C SER A 98 -10.06 11.07 1.60
N SER A 99 -9.95 12.17 0.84
CA SER A 99 -11.08 12.75 0.10
C SER A 99 -11.52 11.86 -1.06
N ASP A 100 -10.58 11.31 -1.81
CA ASP A 100 -10.86 10.40 -2.93
C ASP A 100 -11.53 9.11 -2.43
N TRP A 101 -11.02 8.51 -1.34
CA TRP A 101 -11.65 7.32 -0.76
C TRP A 101 -13.04 7.58 -0.17
N ALA A 102 -13.24 8.75 0.45
CA ALA A 102 -14.58 9.14 0.91
C ALA A 102 -15.56 9.26 -0.26
N ASN A 103 -15.11 9.83 -1.39
CA ASN A 103 -15.88 9.90 -2.62
C ASN A 103 -16.24 8.50 -3.13
N ASP A 104 -15.29 7.57 -3.16
CA ASP A 104 -15.53 6.21 -3.64
C ASP A 104 -16.49 5.43 -2.74
N ILE A 105 -16.41 5.61 -1.42
CA ILE A 105 -17.37 5.02 -0.48
C ILE A 105 -18.81 5.52 -0.73
N VAL A 106 -18.98 6.81 -1.00
CA VAL A 106 -20.32 7.41 -1.17
C VAL A 106 -20.88 7.13 -2.56
N ASN A 107 -20.08 7.31 -3.60
CA ASN A 107 -20.55 7.37 -4.98
C ASN A 107 -20.40 6.06 -5.75
N GLU A 108 -19.35 5.27 -5.44
CA GLU A 108 -19.07 4.01 -6.13
C GLU A 108 -19.60 2.81 -5.34
N LEU A 109 -19.25 2.69 -4.05
CA LEU A 109 -19.75 1.61 -3.19
C LEU A 109 -21.24 1.73 -2.87
N ARG A 110 -21.75 2.96 -2.76
CA ARG A 110 -23.17 3.28 -2.52
C ARG A 110 -23.75 2.48 -1.35
N LEU A 111 -23.02 2.45 -0.24
CA LEU A 111 -23.41 1.63 0.91
C LEU A 111 -24.80 2.04 1.43
N PRO A 112 -25.71 1.08 1.67
CA PRO A 112 -27.04 1.38 2.18
C PRO A 112 -26.91 2.02 3.56
N ARG A 113 -27.63 3.13 3.76
CA ARG A 113 -27.72 3.75 5.07
C ARG A 113 -28.48 2.80 5.99
N LEU A 114 -27.78 2.11 6.89
CA LEU A 114 -28.46 1.33 7.93
C LEU A 114 -29.27 2.32 8.79
N PRO A 115 -30.54 2.03 9.11
CA PRO A 115 -31.32 2.90 9.97
C PRO A 115 -30.55 3.07 11.29
N GLY A 116 -30.18 4.31 11.59
CA GLY A 116 -29.53 4.66 12.84
C GLY A 116 -30.42 4.28 14.03
N PRO A 117 -29.88 4.25 15.25
CA PRO A 117 -30.69 4.05 16.44
C PRO A 117 -31.83 5.07 16.43
N LYS A 118 -33.07 4.59 16.48
CA LYS A 118 -34.24 5.45 16.67
C LYS A 118 -34.10 6.06 18.06
N GLY A 119 -33.73 7.34 18.11
CA GLY A 119 -33.93 8.19 19.29
C GLY A 119 -35.41 8.40 19.55
#